data_AF-A0A3A0FNH6-F1
#
_entry.id   AF-A0A3A0FNH6-F1
#
_cell.length_a   1.000
_cell.length_b   1.000
_cell.length_c   1.000
_cell.angle_alpha   90.00
_cell.angle_beta   90.00
_cell.angle_gamma   90.00
#
_symmetry.space_group_name_H-M   'P 1'
#
loop_
_entity.id
_entity.type
_entity.pdbx_description
1 polymer ?
#
loop_
_entity_poly.entity_id
_entity_poly.type
_entity_poly.pdbx_seq_one_letter_code
_entity_poly.pdbx_strand_id
1 'polypeptide(L)'
;MFKNEPLTDFTVADNRERFANALDRLESRLKIAPLKAGSIINGEHILSGEKCEREDPSTPSVIVGNTYFADAASVQKALAVVQAGQPAWKMTPAEKRAGILKQTAHIMRERKFDLA
;
A
#
# COMPACT_ATOMS: atom_id res chain seq x y z
N MET A 1 -15.14 23.40 0.59
CA MET A 1 -15.09 22.99 2.02
C MET A 1 -14.66 21.53 2.07
N PHE A 2 -13.73 21.18 2.96
CA PHE A 2 -13.33 19.78 3.18
C PHE A 2 -14.45 19.02 3.88
N LYS A 3 -14.61 17.73 3.55
CA LYS A 3 -15.51 16.80 4.23
C LYS A 3 -14.76 15.49 4.47
N ASN A 4 -14.92 14.92 5.66
CA ASN A 4 -14.37 13.61 5.98
C ASN A 4 -15.02 12.53 5.11
N GLU A 5 -14.25 11.49 4.78
CA GLU A 5 -14.78 10.28 4.16
C GLU A 5 -15.69 9.56 5.16
N PRO A 6 -16.95 9.24 4.80
CA PRO A 6 -17.84 8.53 5.70
C PRO A 6 -17.34 7.10 5.96
N LEU A 7 -17.58 6.59 7.17
CA LEU A 7 -17.40 5.17 7.46
C LEU A 7 -18.35 4.34 6.57
N THR A 8 -17.95 3.10 6.30
CA THR A 8 -18.83 2.17 5.59
C THR A 8 -20.01 1.79 6.49
N ASP A 9 -21.23 2.00 5.99
CA ASP A 9 -22.44 1.54 6.66
C ASP A 9 -22.73 0.07 6.29
N PHE A 10 -22.40 -0.84 7.20
CA PHE A 10 -22.62 -2.28 7.02
C PHE A 10 -24.07 -2.71 7.27
N THR A 11 -25.00 -1.80 7.63
CA THR A 11 -26.44 -2.12 7.61
C THR A 11 -26.96 -2.28 6.17
N VAL A 12 -26.30 -1.64 5.20
CA VAL A 12 -26.58 -1.76 3.76
C VAL A 12 -26.02 -3.08 3.21
N ALA A 13 -26.87 -3.87 2.53
CA ALA A 13 -26.51 -5.19 2.01
C ALA A 13 -25.38 -5.14 0.96
N ASP A 14 -25.44 -4.18 0.03
CA ASP A 14 -24.41 -3.99 -1.01
C ASP A 14 -23.01 -3.77 -0.42
N ASN A 15 -22.90 -2.99 0.66
CA ASN A 15 -21.62 -2.75 1.33
C ASN A 15 -21.05 -4.04 1.95
N ARG A 16 -21.90 -4.89 2.53
CA ARG A 16 -21.46 -6.19 3.05
C ARG A 16 -20.98 -7.11 1.94
N GLU A 17 -21.73 -7.19 0.84
CA GLU A 17 -21.36 -8.01 -0.32
C GLU A 17 -20.03 -7.56 -0.94
N ARG A 18 -19.84 -6.24 -1.11
CA ARG A 18 -18.59 -5.70 -1.66
C ARG A 18 -17.38 -5.97 -0.76
N PHE A 19 -17.55 -5.90 0.56
CA PHE A 19 -16.49 -6.25 1.50
C PHE A 19 -16.20 -7.75 1.52
N ALA A 20 -17.23 -8.61 1.54
CA ALA A 20 -17.08 -10.06 1.46
C ALA A 20 -16.31 -10.46 0.18
N ASN A 21 -16.69 -9.89 -0.97
CA ASN A 21 -15.99 -10.12 -2.23
C ASN A 21 -14.52 -9.65 -2.20
N ALA A 22 -14.19 -8.59 -1.46
CA ALA A 22 -12.81 -8.13 -1.29
C ALA A 22 -11.99 -9.11 -0.43
N LEU A 23 -12.59 -9.62 0.64
CA LEU A 23 -11.98 -10.64 1.49
C LEU A 23 -11.73 -11.94 0.71
N ASP A 24 -12.72 -12.42 -0.04
CA ASP A 24 -12.58 -13.64 -0.86
C ASP A 24 -11.43 -13.53 -1.88
N ARG A 25 -11.26 -12.35 -2.50
CA ARG A 25 -10.12 -12.08 -3.40
C ARG A 25 -8.79 -12.15 -2.66
N LEU A 26 -8.71 -11.55 -1.47
CA LEU A 26 -7.51 -11.58 -0.64
C LEU A 26 -7.16 -13.00 -0.22
N GLU A 27 -8.12 -13.75 0.33
CA GLU A 27 -7.93 -15.14 0.74
C GLU A 27 -7.48 -16.03 -0.43
N SER A 28 -8.12 -15.88 -1.59
CA SER A 28 -7.75 -16.63 -2.80
C SER A 28 -6.31 -16.34 -3.21
N ARG A 29 -5.86 -15.09 -3.08
CA ARG A 29 -4.47 -14.72 -3.34
C ARG A 29 -3.51 -15.32 -2.32
N LEU A 30 -3.86 -15.29 -1.04
CA LEU A 30 -3.03 -15.84 0.05
C LEU A 30 -2.88 -17.37 -0.04
N LYS A 31 -3.89 -18.09 -0.57
CA LYS A 31 -3.79 -19.53 -0.88
C LYS A 31 -2.73 -19.85 -1.93
N ILE A 32 -2.42 -18.91 -2.83
CA ILE A 32 -1.39 -19.08 -3.87
C ILE A 32 -0.01 -18.79 -3.29
N ALA A 33 0.15 -17.62 -2.66
CA ALA A 33 1.38 -17.22 -2.00
C ALA A 33 1.15 -16.05 -1.04
N PRO A 34 1.95 -15.92 0.03
CA PRO A 34 1.92 -14.73 0.88
C PRO A 34 2.23 -13.45 0.08
N LEU A 35 1.66 -12.33 0.51
CA LEU A 35 1.99 -11.02 -0.05
C LEU A 35 3.49 -10.71 0.12
N LYS A 36 4.05 -9.88 -0.76
CA LYS A 36 5.44 -9.44 -0.66
C LYS A 36 5.49 -7.92 -0.56
N ALA A 37 6.21 -7.42 0.43
CA ALA A 37 6.45 -5.99 0.61
C ALA A 37 7.95 -5.76 0.83
N GLY A 38 8.53 -4.87 0.04
CA GLY A 38 9.93 -4.47 0.18
C GLY A 38 10.06 -2.99 -0.16
N SER A 39 11.30 -2.52 -0.26
CA SER A 39 11.56 -1.12 -0.60
C SER A 39 11.09 -0.82 -2.04
N ILE A 40 10.51 0.36 -2.26
CA ILE A 40 10.25 0.89 -3.61
C ILE A 40 11.19 2.07 -3.82
N ILE A 41 12.18 1.92 -4.69
CA ILE A 41 13.21 2.93 -4.94
C ILE A 41 13.21 3.27 -6.43
N ASN A 42 13.01 4.55 -6.75
CA ASN A 42 12.90 5.02 -8.14
C ASN A 42 11.84 4.27 -8.97
N GLY A 43 10.73 3.85 -8.34
CA GLY A 43 9.66 3.09 -8.98
C GLY A 43 9.92 1.58 -9.09
N GLU A 44 11.09 1.09 -8.66
CA GLU A 44 11.44 -0.34 -8.69
C GLU A 44 11.17 -1.00 -7.35
N HIS A 45 10.57 -2.20 -7.38
CA HIS A 45 10.41 -3.04 -6.20
C HIS A 45 11.71 -3.79 -5.90
N ILE A 46 12.22 -3.62 -4.67
CA ILE A 46 13.42 -4.27 -4.17
C ILE A 46 13.03 -5.23 -3.06
N LEU A 47 13.26 -6.52 -3.30
CA LEU A 47 13.02 -7.61 -2.35
C LEU A 47 14.37 -8.18 -1.84
N SER A 48 15.28 -7.30 -1.43
CA SER A 48 16.56 -7.67 -0.81
C SER A 48 16.51 -7.48 0.71
N GLY A 49 17.55 -7.94 1.39
CA GLY A 49 17.67 -7.86 2.84
C GLY A 49 16.96 -8.99 3.58
N GLU A 50 16.80 -8.79 4.88
CA GLU A 50 16.22 -9.79 5.78
C GLU A 50 14.72 -9.93 5.52
N LYS A 51 14.28 -11.18 5.33
CA LYS A 51 12.87 -11.54 5.16
C LYS A 51 12.24 -11.80 6.53
N CYS A 52 11.20 -11.04 6.86
CA CYS A 52 10.37 -11.23 8.04
C CYS A 52 8.95 -11.63 7.64
N GLU A 53 8.51 -12.79 8.15
CA GLU A 53 7.16 -13.31 7.92
C GLU A 53 6.14 -12.54 8.76
N ARG A 54 4.95 -12.35 8.20
CA ARG A 54 3.82 -11.70 8.84
C ARG A 54 2.69 -12.70 8.91
N GLU A 55 2.33 -13.08 10.12
CA GLU A 55 1.24 -13.99 10.43
C GLU A 55 -0.11 -13.26 10.53
N ASP A 56 -1.20 -13.99 10.32
CA ASP A 56 -2.54 -13.54 10.69
C ASP A 56 -2.68 -13.63 12.22
N PRO A 57 -2.92 -12.53 12.95
CA PRO A 57 -3.09 -12.57 14.40
C PRO A 57 -4.32 -13.39 14.84
N SER A 58 -5.31 -13.58 13.97
CA SER A 58 -6.49 -14.41 14.24
C SER A 58 -6.22 -15.90 14.01
N THR A 59 -5.20 -16.24 13.22
CA THR A 59 -4.78 -17.62 12.94
C THR A 59 -3.27 -17.66 12.67
N PRO A 60 -2.43 -17.71 13.72
CA PRO A 60 -0.97 -17.53 13.59
C PRO A 60 -0.25 -18.53 12.68
N SER A 61 -0.87 -19.67 12.36
CA SER A 61 -0.33 -20.63 11.38
C SER A 61 -0.42 -20.14 9.93
N VAL A 62 -1.18 -19.08 9.65
CA VAL A 62 -1.34 -18.51 8.31
C VAL A 62 -0.39 -17.33 8.14
N ILE A 63 0.52 -17.44 7.16
CA ILE A 63 1.42 -16.34 6.77
C ILE A 63 0.74 -15.47 5.71
N VAL A 64 0.34 -14.26 6.09
CA VAL A 64 -0.30 -13.29 5.19
C VAL A 64 0.71 -12.56 4.30
N GLY A 65 1.97 -12.44 4.73
CA GLY A 65 2.97 -11.75 3.94
C GLY A 65 4.42 -11.95 4.36
N ASN A 66 5.32 -11.53 3.49
CA ASN A 66 6.76 -11.45 3.70
C ASN A 66 7.19 -9.99 3.52
N THR A 67 7.73 -9.39 4.57
CA THR A 67 8.37 -8.07 4.53
C THR A 67 9.88 -8.25 4.34
N TYR A 68 10.46 -7.52 3.39
CA TYR A 68 11.89 -7.50 3.12
C TYR A 68 12.46 -6.18 3.64
N PHE A 69 13.26 -6.25 4.71
CA PHE A 69 13.82 -5.06 5.35
C PHE A 69 14.93 -4.44 4.50
N ALA A 70 14.94 -3.11 4.43
CA ALA A 70 15.96 -2.39 3.68
C ALA A 70 17.35 -2.64 4.26
N ASP A 71 18.26 -3.10 3.41
CA ASP A 71 19.69 -3.17 3.73
C ASP A 71 20.37 -1.81 3.53
N ALA A 72 21.63 -1.69 3.99
CA ALA A 72 22.39 -0.45 3.84
C ALA A 72 22.54 -0.02 2.37
N ALA A 73 22.68 -0.97 1.43
CA ALA A 73 22.79 -0.67 0.01
C ALA A 73 21.51 -0.05 -0.55
N SER A 74 20.35 -0.57 -0.16
CA SER A 74 19.04 -0.03 -0.51
C SER A 74 18.86 1.38 0.03
N VAL A 75 19.28 1.63 1.27
CA VAL A 75 19.25 2.99 1.86
C VAL A 75 20.13 3.96 1.08
N GLN A 76 21.36 3.57 0.72
CA GLN A 76 22.24 4.42 -0.10
C GLN A 76 21.64 4.72 -1.48
N LYS A 77 21.04 3.71 -2.14
CA LYS A 77 20.33 3.90 -3.42
C LYS A 77 19.16 4.87 -3.27
N ALA A 78 18.37 4.74 -2.20
CA ALA A 78 17.25 5.64 -1.92
C ALA A 78 17.71 7.09 -1.72
N LEU A 79 18.78 7.30 -0.93
CA LEU A 79 19.33 8.63 -0.69
C LEU A 79 19.82 9.30 -1.96
N ALA A 80 20.53 8.57 -2.83
CA ALA A 80 20.99 9.09 -4.11
C ALA A 80 19.81 9.53 -5.01
N VAL A 81 18.75 8.71 -5.08
CA VAL A 81 17.53 9.03 -5.86
C VAL A 81 16.82 10.26 -5.31
N VAL A 82 16.68 10.36 -3.98
CA VAL A 82 16.07 11.53 -3.33
C VAL A 82 16.90 12.78 -3.59
N GLN A 83 18.23 12.74 -3.43
CA GLN A 83 19.11 13.88 -3.68
C GLN A 83 19.02 14.38 -5.12
N ALA A 84 18.93 13.47 -6.09
CA ALA A 84 18.78 13.83 -7.50
C ALA A 84 17.38 14.37 -7.83
N GLY A 85 16.32 13.80 -7.25
CA GLY A 85 14.93 14.15 -7.58
C GLY A 85 14.35 15.34 -6.80
N GLN A 86 14.87 15.61 -5.59
CA GLN A 86 14.31 16.62 -4.68
C GLN A 86 14.25 18.03 -5.28
N PRO A 87 15.25 18.53 -6.03
CA PRO A 87 15.19 19.87 -6.62
C PRO A 87 14.01 20.04 -7.60
N ALA A 88 13.79 19.06 -8.48
CA ALA A 88 12.67 19.08 -9.43
C ALA A 88 11.31 18.99 -8.72
N TRP A 89 11.21 18.14 -7.69
CA TRP A 89 9.99 18.04 -6.87
C TRP A 89 9.69 19.35 -6.12
N LYS A 90 10.71 19.99 -5.54
CA LYS A 90 10.58 21.28 -4.85
C LYS A 90 10.04 22.37 -5.77
N MET A 91 10.47 22.38 -7.03
CA MET A 91 10.02 23.34 -8.05
C MET A 91 8.66 23.00 -8.68
N THR A 92 8.11 21.82 -8.40
CA THR A 92 6.80 21.43 -8.93
C THR A 92 5.71 22.31 -8.31
N PRO A 93 4.82 22.96 -9.10
CA PRO A 93 3.75 23.81 -8.57
C PRO A 93 2.89 23.12 -7.52
N ALA A 94 2.41 23.88 -6.53
CA ALA A 94 1.61 23.35 -5.43
C ALA A 94 0.34 22.64 -5.92
N GLU A 95 -0.29 23.16 -6.97
CA GLU A 95 -1.48 22.62 -7.62
C GLU A 95 -1.22 21.22 -8.19
N LYS A 96 -0.06 21.00 -8.81
CA LYS A 96 0.32 19.69 -9.34
C LYS A 96 0.57 18.68 -8.22
N ARG A 97 1.26 19.09 -7.15
CA ARG A 97 1.48 18.22 -5.97
C ARG A 97 0.17 17.88 -5.27
N ALA A 98 -0.74 18.85 -5.13
CA ALA A 98 -2.08 18.62 -4.60
C ALA A 98 -2.92 17.71 -5.51
N GLY A 99 -2.74 17.82 -6.84
CA GLY A 99 -3.33 16.91 -7.82
C GLY A 99 -2.94 15.45 -7.58
N ILE A 100 -1.66 15.18 -7.30
CA ILE A 100 -1.18 13.83 -6.95
C ILE A 100 -1.89 13.31 -5.70
N LEU A 101 -1.97 14.12 -4.62
CA LEU A 101 -2.67 13.71 -3.40
C LEU A 101 -4.16 13.43 -3.63
N LYS A 102 -4.84 14.24 -4.45
CA LYS A 102 -6.25 14.03 -4.82
C LYS A 102 -6.43 12.73 -5.61
N GLN A 103 -5.52 12.44 -6.54
CA GLN A 103 -5.55 11.20 -7.31
C GLN A 103 -5.31 9.98 -6.41
N THR A 104 -4.33 10.04 -5.50
CA THR A 104 -4.10 9.00 -4.50
C THR A 104 -5.34 8.76 -3.65
N ALA A 105 -6.00 9.83 -3.17
CA ALA A 105 -7.23 9.72 -2.41
C ALA A 105 -8.39 9.11 -3.22
N HIS A 106 -8.45 9.37 -4.53
CA HIS A 106 -9.42 8.73 -5.42
C HIS A 106 -9.17 7.21 -5.52
N ILE A 107 -7.93 6.80 -5.78
CA ILE A 107 -7.55 5.38 -5.84
C ILE A 107 -7.86 4.67 -4.50
N MET A 108 -7.57 5.32 -3.36
CA MET A 108 -7.88 4.75 -2.05
C MET A 108 -9.39 4.57 -1.83
N ARG A 109 -10.24 5.50 -2.31
CA ARG A 109 -11.71 5.36 -2.24
C ARG A 109 -12.22 4.24 -3.13
N GLU A 110 -11.70 4.11 -4.34
CA GLU A 110 -12.05 3.01 -5.25
C GLU A 110 -11.70 1.65 -4.65
N ARG A 111 -10.56 1.57 -3.96
CA ARG A 111 -10.04 0.35 -3.32
C ARG A 111 -10.39 0.24 -1.84
N LYS A 112 -11.38 1.00 -1.35
CA LYS A 112 -11.70 1.11 0.09
C LYS A 112 -11.89 -0.25 0.76
N PHE A 113 -12.61 -1.16 0.10
CA PHE A 113 -12.87 -2.51 0.64
C PHE A 113 -11.66 -3.44 0.57
N ASP A 114 -10.72 -3.22 -0.36
CA ASP A 114 -9.46 -3.98 -0.41
C ASP A 114 -8.43 -3.50 0.63
N LEU A 115 -8.65 -2.33 1.23
CA LEU A 115 -7.76 -1.67 2.19
C LEU A 115 -8.33 -1.63 3.63
N ALA A 116 -9.56 -2.09 3.82
CA ALA A 116 -10.30 -2.03 5.07
C ALA A 116 -9.93 -3.14 6.05
#